data_AF-I3XGU2-F1
#
_entry.id   AF-I3XGU2-F1
#
_cell.length_a   1.000
_cell.length_b   1.000
_cell.length_c   1.000
_cell.angle_alpha   90.00
_cell.angle_beta   90.00
_cell.angle_gamma   90.00
#
_symmetry.space_group_name_H-M   'P 1'
#
loop_
_entity.id
_entity.type
_entity.pdbx_description
1 polymer ?
#
loop_
_entity_poly.entity_id
_entity_poly.type
_entity_poly.pdbx_seq_one_letter_code
_entity_poly.pdbx_strand_id
1 'polypeptide(L)'
;MGVATRLPQARRSIVQFGSFLSRLRQNPLRSIGLNRTRNANPLKFPSYCVGTALAGPTTTLCHQWSRSMSAPITWLESLTNTTSSGQLLTAAKSGDCASSSCGSSSRPTDMDSATWEKVKDHPCFSEEAHHYFARMHVAVAPACNIQCNYCNRKYDCANESRPGVVSEKLTPDQALRKVIAVANEVPQLSVLGIAGPGDACYDWKKTRATFERVASEIPDIKLCISTNGLALPEHVDELAEMNISHVTITINMVDPAVGEKIYPWIFYGHRRYTGIAAAKILHEQQMLGLEMLSERGILTKVNSVMIPGVNDQHLIEVNKWVKERGAFLHNVMPLISEPAHGTWFGLAGQRGPNALELKAFQDRLEGGAKLMRHCRQCRADAVGLLGADRGQEFTLDQIPLELDYDGGKRHAYREVVARIRDDHSAAKKEAIATVASVNIPGSLQVAVATKGGGRINEHFGHAKEFQVYEASQTGIKFVGHRKVEPYCHGGWGEDATLGDIIAALEGIDFVLCARIGDCPKKQLLEAGIQATDAFGYDYIEAAISALYATKHGSDRSQLTA
;
A
#
# COMPACT_ATOMS: atom_id res chain seq x y z
N MET A 1 63.09 32.67 55.23
CA MET A 1 63.79 31.37 55.27
C MET A 1 63.70 30.77 53.88
N GLY A 2 64.85 30.38 53.29
CA GLY A 2 64.93 29.76 51.95
C GLY A 2 64.13 28.46 51.87
N VAL A 3 63.92 27.84 50.71
CA VAL A 3 64.96 27.46 49.74
C VAL A 3 64.31 27.18 48.36
N ALA A 4 64.77 27.95 47.37
CA ALA A 4 65.32 27.56 46.07
C ALA A 4 64.49 26.77 45.01
N THR A 5 64.19 27.42 43.87
CA THR A 5 64.85 27.30 42.52
C THR A 5 64.38 26.09 41.69
N ARG A 6 64.01 26.19 40.41
CA ARG A 6 64.72 26.84 39.30
C ARG A 6 63.78 27.38 38.20
N LEU A 7 64.10 28.60 37.76
CA LEU A 7 63.82 29.24 36.46
C LEU A 7 65.05 28.99 35.54
N PRO A 8 65.19 29.56 34.31
CA PRO A 8 64.24 30.28 33.45
C PRO A 8 64.37 29.93 31.93
N GLN A 9 63.51 30.62 31.16
CA GLN A 9 63.78 31.30 29.87
C GLN A 9 62.96 30.76 28.70
N ALA A 10 62.50 31.56 27.73
CA ALA A 10 62.11 32.97 27.64
C ALA A 10 61.56 33.17 26.22
N ARG A 11 60.72 34.19 26.05
CA ARG A 11 60.44 34.96 24.80
C ARG A 11 59.55 34.35 23.69
N ARG A 12 58.27 34.74 23.77
CA ARG A 12 57.58 35.77 22.94
C ARG A 12 57.88 35.86 21.41
N SER A 13 56.81 35.58 20.65
CA SER A 13 56.12 36.43 19.66
C SER A 13 56.31 36.16 18.15
N ILE A 14 55.16 35.87 17.52
CA ILE A 14 54.67 36.27 16.17
C ILE A 14 55.50 35.81 14.96
N VAL A 15 54.87 35.04 14.04
CA VAL A 15 54.81 35.29 12.58
C VAL A 15 53.81 34.32 11.91
N GLN A 16 53.22 34.85 10.84
CA GLN A 16 52.20 34.42 9.89
C GLN A 16 52.76 33.43 8.82
N PHE A 17 51.88 32.84 7.98
CA PHE A 17 52.17 31.95 6.81
C PHE A 17 52.69 30.54 7.16
N GLY A 18 52.40 29.45 6.43
CA GLY A 18 51.82 29.25 5.12
C GLY A 18 52.44 27.96 4.54
N SER A 19 51.63 27.17 3.81
CA SER A 19 51.99 26.14 2.82
C SER A 19 52.87 24.95 3.24
N PHE A 20 52.36 23.72 2.99
CA PHE A 20 53.11 22.70 2.26
C PHE A 20 52.15 21.68 1.66
N LEU A 21 51.80 21.86 0.38
CA LEU A 21 51.44 20.77 -0.55
C LEU A 21 51.55 21.32 -1.98
N SER A 22 52.76 21.21 -2.53
CA SER A 22 53.06 21.15 -3.95
C SER A 22 52.76 19.73 -4.45
N ARG A 23 52.24 19.41 -5.65
CA ARG A 23 52.46 20.01 -6.97
C ARG A 23 51.26 19.80 -7.90
N LEU A 24 51.00 20.87 -8.66
CA LEU A 24 50.38 21.00 -9.98
C LEU A 24 50.98 19.98 -11.01
N ARG A 25 50.42 19.65 -12.18
CA ARG A 25 49.69 20.44 -13.20
C ARG A 25 49.36 19.52 -14.40
N GLN A 26 48.47 20.02 -15.27
CA GLN A 26 48.32 19.77 -16.73
C GLN A 26 47.05 19.04 -17.22
N ASN A 27 46.05 19.87 -17.54
CA ASN A 27 45.15 19.78 -18.71
C ASN A 27 45.97 19.93 -20.03
N PRO A 28 45.48 19.66 -21.27
CA PRO A 28 44.14 20.05 -21.77
C PRO A 28 43.47 19.20 -22.90
N LEU A 29 42.22 19.60 -23.18
CA LEU A 29 41.38 19.47 -24.38
C LEU A 29 42.04 19.04 -25.72
N ARG A 30 41.34 18.16 -26.47
CA ARG A 30 41.29 18.20 -27.95
C ARG A 30 40.02 17.55 -28.52
N SER A 31 39.30 18.34 -29.31
CA SER A 31 38.27 17.99 -30.28
C SER A 31 38.88 17.38 -31.55
N ILE A 32 38.32 16.30 -32.10
CA ILE A 32 38.38 15.97 -33.54
C ILE A 32 37.07 15.27 -33.91
N GLY A 33 36.31 15.88 -34.81
CA GLY A 33 35.30 15.18 -35.62
C GLY A 33 35.93 14.67 -36.91
N LEU A 34 35.37 13.60 -37.48
CA LEU A 34 35.43 13.32 -38.91
C LEU A 34 34.33 12.35 -39.34
N ASN A 35 33.86 12.64 -40.54
CA ASN A 35 32.69 12.19 -41.27
C ASN A 35 32.81 10.79 -41.91
N ARG A 36 31.65 10.33 -42.45
CA ARG A 36 31.44 9.39 -43.58
C ARG A 36 31.52 7.89 -43.23
N THR A 37 30.61 6.99 -43.61
CA THR A 37 29.85 6.84 -44.87
C THR A 37 28.58 5.96 -44.70
N ARG A 38 27.67 6.10 -45.67
CA ARG A 38 26.47 5.29 -45.94
C ARG A 38 26.81 3.86 -46.41
N ASN A 39 26.00 2.87 -46.04
CA ASN A 39 25.46 1.80 -46.89
C ASN A 39 24.51 0.93 -46.02
N ALA A 40 23.20 0.89 -46.26
CA ALA A 40 22.48 0.24 -47.35
C ALA A 40 22.32 -1.29 -47.18
N ASN A 41 21.07 -1.64 -46.88
CA ASN A 41 20.29 -2.83 -47.23
C ASN A 41 20.06 -3.99 -46.23
N PRO A 42 18.81 -4.51 -46.18
CA PRO A 42 18.32 -5.44 -45.19
C PRO A 42 18.44 -6.90 -45.65
N LEU A 43 18.70 -7.81 -44.72
CA LEU A 43 18.66 -9.24 -44.99
C LEU A 43 17.24 -9.78 -44.79
N LYS A 44 16.72 -10.29 -45.91
CA LYS A 44 15.50 -11.07 -46.07
C LYS A 44 15.59 -12.38 -45.27
N PHE A 45 14.53 -12.73 -44.53
CA PHE A 45 14.24 -14.11 -44.13
C PHE A 45 13.27 -14.74 -45.15
N PRO A 46 13.52 -15.97 -45.64
CA PRO A 46 12.65 -16.61 -46.61
C PRO A 46 11.46 -17.30 -45.95
N SER A 47 10.33 -17.17 -46.64
CA SER A 47 9.08 -17.88 -46.47
C SER A 47 9.12 -19.32 -47.02
N TYR A 48 8.08 -20.08 -46.64
CA TYR A 48 7.61 -21.39 -47.15
C TYR A 48 8.03 -22.64 -46.38
N CYS A 49 7.06 -23.27 -45.71
CA CYS A 49 6.48 -24.52 -46.21
C CYS A 49 5.06 -24.74 -45.67
N VAL A 50 4.18 -25.07 -46.63
CA VAL A 50 2.79 -25.51 -46.49
C VAL A 50 2.81 -27.02 -46.28
N GLY A 51 1.98 -27.54 -45.39
CA GLY A 51 1.81 -28.98 -45.16
C GLY A 51 0.39 -29.31 -44.71
N THR A 52 -0.36 -29.90 -45.63
CA THR A 52 -1.76 -30.32 -45.56
C THR A 52 -2.05 -31.49 -44.61
N ALA A 53 -3.32 -31.55 -44.20
CA ALA A 53 -3.97 -32.54 -43.33
C ALA A 53 -3.91 -34.00 -43.80
N LEU A 54 -3.95 -34.93 -42.84
CA LEU A 54 -4.49 -36.28 -43.00
C LEU A 54 -5.21 -36.70 -41.70
N ALA A 55 -6.42 -37.23 -41.88
CA ALA A 55 -7.34 -37.72 -40.85
C ALA A 55 -7.14 -39.23 -40.60
N GLY A 56 -7.50 -39.71 -39.40
CA GLY A 56 -7.66 -41.14 -39.10
C GLY A 56 -7.84 -41.41 -37.60
N PRO A 57 -8.84 -42.20 -37.15
CA PRO A 57 -9.41 -42.09 -35.80
C PRO A 57 -8.94 -43.20 -34.84
N THR A 58 -8.86 -42.90 -33.54
CA THR A 58 -9.01 -43.90 -32.47
C THR A 58 -9.74 -43.29 -31.28
N THR A 59 -10.94 -43.81 -31.07
CA THR A 59 -11.86 -43.59 -29.95
C THR A 59 -11.31 -44.16 -28.65
N THR A 60 -11.18 -43.32 -27.61
CA THR A 60 -11.26 -43.75 -26.21
C THR A 60 -12.00 -42.68 -25.40
N LEU A 61 -13.00 -43.15 -24.63
CA LEU A 61 -14.00 -42.38 -23.89
C LEU A 61 -13.41 -41.27 -23.00
N CYS A 62 -13.87 -40.04 -23.19
CA CYS A 62 -13.69 -38.94 -22.25
C CYS A 62 -15.07 -38.45 -21.80
N HIS A 63 -15.34 -38.56 -20.50
CA HIS A 63 -16.56 -38.04 -19.87
C HIS A 63 -16.61 -36.51 -20.03
N GLN A 64 -17.57 -36.02 -20.81
CA GLN A 64 -17.91 -34.62 -20.96
C GLN A 64 -18.50 -34.07 -19.65
N TRP A 65 -17.76 -33.19 -18.99
CA TRP A 65 -18.35 -32.13 -18.18
C TRP A 65 -18.60 -30.93 -19.11
N SER A 66 -19.86 -30.68 -19.44
CA SER A 66 -20.28 -29.51 -20.20
C SER A 66 -20.02 -28.24 -19.39
N ARG A 67 -18.98 -27.48 -19.76
CA ARG A 67 -18.82 -26.09 -19.33
C ARG A 67 -19.95 -25.26 -19.97
N SER A 68 -20.84 -24.73 -19.13
CA SER A 68 -21.69 -23.59 -19.47
C SER A 68 -20.78 -22.46 -19.97
N MET A 69 -20.97 -22.03 -21.22
CA MET A 69 -20.30 -20.86 -21.77
C MET A 69 -20.85 -19.62 -21.06
N SER A 70 -20.06 -19.05 -20.15
CA SER A 70 -20.37 -17.78 -19.49
C SER A 70 -20.40 -16.63 -20.51
N ALA A 71 -21.34 -15.70 -20.31
CA ALA A 71 -21.54 -14.49 -21.10
C ALA A 71 -20.25 -13.63 -21.26
N PRO A 72 -20.14 -12.79 -22.30
CA PRO A 72 -18.92 -12.03 -22.58
C PRO A 72 -18.56 -11.08 -21.42
N ILE A 73 -17.40 -11.34 -20.80
CA ILE A 73 -16.85 -10.59 -19.67
C ILE A 73 -16.26 -9.27 -20.20
N THR A 74 -16.77 -8.12 -19.73
CA THR A 74 -16.17 -6.81 -19.97
C THR A 74 -14.90 -6.65 -19.14
N TRP A 75 -13.75 -6.46 -19.79
CA TRP A 75 -12.43 -6.42 -19.17
C TRP A 75 -12.13 -5.06 -18.52
N LEU A 76 -11.75 -5.05 -17.24
CA LEU A 76 -11.31 -3.83 -16.54
C LEU A 76 -10.08 -3.21 -17.22
N GLU A 77 -9.14 -4.02 -17.72
CA GLU A 77 -7.95 -3.54 -18.45
C GLU A 77 -8.30 -2.79 -19.76
N SER A 78 -9.40 -3.18 -20.41
CA SER A 78 -9.91 -2.48 -21.61
C SER A 78 -10.52 -1.11 -21.29
N LEU A 79 -10.87 -0.88 -20.02
CA LEU A 79 -11.50 0.36 -19.53
C LEU A 79 -10.49 1.32 -18.90
N THR A 80 -9.27 0.84 -18.63
CA THR A 80 -8.18 1.66 -18.05
C THR A 80 -7.23 2.23 -19.09
N ASN A 81 -7.18 1.66 -20.30
CA ASN A 81 -6.38 2.18 -21.41
C ASN A 81 -7.27 2.89 -22.44
N THR A 82 -7.13 4.21 -22.51
CA THR A 82 -7.54 5.06 -23.66
C THR A 82 -8.98 4.88 -24.16
N THR A 83 -9.91 4.49 -23.29
CA THR A 83 -11.32 4.35 -23.66
C THR A 83 -12.06 5.68 -23.47
N SER A 84 -12.68 6.18 -24.54
CA SER A 84 -13.50 7.39 -24.49
C SER A 84 -14.70 7.21 -23.55
N SER A 85 -15.18 8.28 -22.91
CA SER A 85 -16.36 8.24 -22.02
C SER A 85 -17.57 7.55 -22.66
N GLY A 86 -17.72 7.65 -23.99
CA GLY A 86 -18.76 6.96 -24.76
C GLY A 86 -18.62 5.43 -24.80
N GLN A 87 -17.40 4.88 -24.80
CA GLN A 87 -17.17 3.43 -24.78
C GLN A 87 -17.36 2.83 -23.38
N LEU A 88 -16.99 3.56 -22.32
CA LEU A 88 -17.32 3.21 -20.92
C LEU A 88 -18.84 3.15 -20.72
N LEU A 89 -19.57 4.15 -21.23
CA LEU A 89 -21.04 4.18 -21.21
C LEU A 89 -21.67 3.08 -22.09
N THR A 90 -21.01 2.66 -23.17
CA THR A 90 -21.49 1.57 -24.04
C THR A 90 -21.30 0.21 -23.38
N ALA A 91 -20.17 -0.04 -22.71
CA ALA A 91 -19.98 -1.20 -21.84
C ALA A 91 -21.00 -1.21 -20.68
N ALA A 92 -21.35 -0.03 -20.15
CA ALA A 92 -22.43 0.13 -19.18
C ALA A 92 -23.84 -0.08 -19.80
N LYS A 93 -24.02 -0.10 -21.12
CA LYS A 93 -25.33 -0.35 -21.76
C LYS A 93 -25.46 -1.73 -22.39
N SER A 94 -24.36 -2.45 -22.61
CA SER A 94 -24.37 -3.77 -23.27
C SER A 94 -24.75 -4.95 -22.36
N GLY A 95 -24.97 -4.73 -21.07
CA GLY A 95 -25.54 -5.71 -20.14
C GLY A 95 -27.03 -5.47 -19.95
N ASP A 96 -27.85 -6.17 -20.72
CA ASP A 96 -29.31 -6.08 -20.64
C ASP A 96 -29.81 -6.85 -19.40
N CYS A 97 -29.94 -6.15 -18.28
CA CYS A 97 -30.67 -6.61 -17.10
C CYS A 97 -31.69 -5.52 -16.71
N ALA A 98 -32.91 -5.66 -17.21
CA ALA A 98 -34.05 -4.85 -16.83
C ALA A 98 -34.53 -5.23 -15.42
N SER A 99 -33.92 -4.64 -14.39
CA SER A 99 -34.57 -4.46 -13.09
C SER A 99 -33.95 -3.27 -12.35
N SER A 100 -34.68 -2.16 -12.31
CA SER A 100 -34.41 -1.01 -11.46
C SER A 100 -34.70 -1.38 -9.99
N SER A 101 -33.74 -2.04 -9.35
CA SER A 101 -33.62 -2.09 -7.90
C SER A 101 -32.20 -1.65 -7.60
N CYS A 102 -32.03 -0.53 -6.90
CA CYS A 102 -30.71 -0.03 -6.52
C CYS A 102 -29.99 -1.09 -5.67
N GLY A 103 -29.09 -1.84 -6.29
CA GLY A 103 -28.25 -2.82 -5.64
C GLY A 103 -27.28 -2.09 -4.74
N SER A 104 -27.56 -2.08 -3.44
CA SER A 104 -26.55 -1.78 -2.43
C SER A 104 -25.52 -2.91 -2.50
N SER A 105 -24.30 -2.61 -2.94
CA SER A 105 -23.14 -3.45 -2.70
C SER A 105 -23.20 -3.94 -1.25
N SER A 106 -23.17 -5.26 -1.05
CA SER A 106 -23.67 -5.88 0.18
C SER A 106 -22.91 -5.37 1.41
N ARG A 107 -23.55 -4.46 2.15
CA ARG A 107 -23.06 -3.89 3.40
C ARG A 107 -22.68 -5.02 4.36
N PRO A 108 -21.51 -4.96 5.01
CA PRO A 108 -21.18 -5.88 6.09
C PRO A 108 -22.27 -5.90 7.16
N THR A 109 -22.61 -7.08 7.68
CA THR A 109 -23.68 -7.25 8.67
C THR A 109 -23.43 -6.51 9.98
N ASP A 110 -22.16 -6.20 10.26
CA ASP A 110 -21.64 -5.53 11.45
C ASP A 110 -21.49 -4.00 11.29
N MET A 111 -21.99 -3.39 10.20
CA MET A 111 -21.79 -1.97 9.89
C MET A 111 -23.10 -1.27 9.54
N ASP A 112 -23.31 -0.06 10.08
CA ASP A 112 -24.47 0.76 9.73
C ASP A 112 -24.32 1.40 8.33
N SER A 113 -25.42 1.92 7.79
CA SER A 113 -25.44 2.45 6.42
C SER A 113 -24.61 3.72 6.24
N ALA A 114 -24.55 4.59 7.26
CA ALA A 114 -23.84 5.86 7.17
C ALA A 114 -22.32 5.63 7.21
N THR A 115 -21.86 4.71 8.06
CA THR A 115 -20.45 4.30 8.09
C THR A 115 -20.05 3.59 6.79
N TRP A 116 -20.92 2.74 6.23
CA TRP A 116 -20.63 2.04 4.97
C TRP A 116 -20.38 3.00 3.81
N GLU A 117 -21.20 4.04 3.66
CA GLU A 117 -21.03 5.04 2.59
C GLU A 117 -19.72 5.81 2.67
N LYS A 118 -19.21 6.03 3.89
CA LYS A 118 -17.89 6.65 4.10
C LYS A 118 -16.77 5.73 3.62
N VAL A 119 -16.84 4.43 3.91
CA VAL A 119 -15.71 3.50 3.72
C VAL A 119 -15.71 2.75 2.39
N LYS A 120 -16.86 2.53 1.75
CA LYS A 120 -17.01 1.58 0.63
C LYS A 120 -16.13 1.90 -0.59
N ASP A 121 -15.75 3.16 -0.79
CA ASP A 121 -14.87 3.59 -1.88
C ASP A 121 -13.50 4.09 -1.39
N HIS A 122 -13.21 3.93 -0.09
CA HIS A 122 -11.97 4.39 0.49
C HIS A 122 -10.95 3.24 0.53
N PRO A 123 -9.88 3.26 -0.29
CA PRO A 123 -8.94 2.14 -0.42
C PRO A 123 -8.23 1.78 0.89
N CYS A 124 -8.00 2.74 1.80
CA CYS A 124 -7.40 2.43 3.10
C CYS A 124 -8.39 1.91 4.17
N PHE A 125 -9.70 2.18 4.05
CA PHE A 125 -10.69 1.84 5.09
C PHE A 125 -11.56 0.63 4.70
N SER A 126 -11.57 0.24 3.43
CA SER A 126 -12.22 -0.96 2.92
C SER A 126 -11.22 -1.86 2.21
N GLU A 127 -11.16 -3.12 2.62
CA GLU A 127 -10.35 -4.16 1.98
C GLU A 127 -10.80 -4.38 0.54
N GLU A 128 -12.10 -4.33 0.23
CA GLU A 128 -12.54 -4.50 -1.15
C GLU A 128 -12.20 -3.26 -2.01
N ALA A 129 -12.31 -2.06 -1.43
CA ALA A 129 -12.14 -0.81 -2.18
C ALA A 129 -10.77 -0.64 -2.80
N HIS A 130 -9.71 -1.18 -2.19
CA HIS A 130 -8.36 -0.98 -2.73
C HIS A 130 -8.10 -1.66 -4.08
N HIS A 131 -8.95 -2.61 -4.48
CA HIS A 131 -8.87 -3.26 -5.79
C HIS A 131 -9.44 -2.40 -6.92
N TYR A 132 -10.26 -1.39 -6.60
CA TYR A 132 -11.02 -0.60 -7.57
C TYR A 132 -10.72 0.89 -7.48
N PHE A 133 -10.40 1.40 -6.30
CA PHE A 133 -10.28 2.82 -6.04
C PHE A 133 -8.85 3.26 -5.71
N ALA A 134 -8.48 4.39 -6.30
CA ALA A 134 -7.19 5.03 -6.14
C ALA A 134 -7.24 6.12 -5.07
N ARG A 135 -6.09 6.35 -4.44
CA ARG A 135 -5.87 7.54 -3.62
C ARG A 135 -4.80 8.42 -4.25
N MET A 136 -4.81 9.68 -3.85
CA MET A 136 -3.73 10.61 -4.07
C MET A 136 -3.31 11.22 -2.74
N HIS A 137 -2.00 11.41 -2.53
CA HIS A 137 -1.49 12.27 -1.48
C HIS A 137 -0.84 13.53 -2.06
N VAL A 138 -0.98 14.65 -1.37
CA VAL A 138 -0.30 15.91 -1.70
C VAL A 138 0.62 16.36 -0.58
N ALA A 139 1.88 16.59 -0.94
CA ALA A 139 2.97 16.93 -0.01
C ALA A 139 2.99 18.42 0.34
N VAL A 140 1.94 18.91 1.01
CA VAL A 140 1.75 20.32 1.39
C VAL A 140 2.15 20.65 2.83
N ALA A 141 2.41 19.65 3.66
CA ALA A 141 2.63 19.82 5.10
C ALA A 141 4.06 19.46 5.53
N PRO A 142 5.11 20.22 5.16
CA PRO A 142 6.51 19.88 5.47
C PRO A 142 6.90 20.04 6.95
N ALA A 143 6.17 20.81 7.76
CA ALA A 143 6.55 21.07 9.15
C ALA A 143 6.12 19.93 10.10
N CYS A 144 7.06 19.51 10.97
CA CYS A 144 6.95 18.56 12.08
C CYS A 144 6.92 19.19 13.48
N ASN A 145 6.01 18.80 14.39
CA ASN A 145 6.05 19.15 15.82
C ASN A 145 6.55 18.05 16.77
N ILE A 146 6.81 16.82 16.31
CA ILE A 146 7.42 15.76 17.13
C ILE A 146 8.60 15.11 16.43
N GLN A 147 9.61 14.64 17.16
CA GLN A 147 10.64 13.77 16.58
C GLN A 147 10.40 12.32 17.01
N CYS A 148 10.38 11.41 16.05
CA CYS A 148 10.33 9.97 16.29
C CYS A 148 11.72 9.36 16.05
N ASN A 149 12.12 8.37 16.84
CA ASN A 149 13.40 7.68 16.67
C ASN A 149 13.51 6.85 15.38
N TYR A 150 12.37 6.49 14.77
CA TYR A 150 12.30 5.83 13.45
C TYR A 150 12.13 6.84 12.29
N CYS A 151 12.22 8.15 12.53
CA CYS A 151 12.03 9.16 11.49
C CYS A 151 13.33 9.91 11.19
N ASN A 152 13.54 10.27 9.93
CA ASN A 152 14.58 11.19 9.49
C ASN A 152 13.95 12.33 8.66
N ARG A 153 14.13 13.57 9.12
CA ARG A 153 13.48 14.78 8.57
C ARG A 153 13.87 15.13 7.14
N LYS A 154 14.89 14.47 6.59
CA LYS A 154 15.25 14.59 5.18
C LYS A 154 14.22 13.92 4.26
N TYR A 155 13.43 13.00 4.81
CA TYR A 155 12.45 12.18 4.09
C TYR A 155 11.03 12.51 4.56
N ASP A 156 10.07 11.98 3.82
CA ASP A 156 8.65 12.00 4.16
C ASP A 156 8.39 11.32 5.51
N CYS A 157 7.27 11.68 6.12
CA CYS A 157 6.86 11.21 7.44
C CYS A 157 6.74 9.68 7.46
N ALA A 158 7.56 9.03 8.30
CA ALA A 158 7.61 7.57 8.43
C ALA A 158 6.31 6.94 8.97
N ASN A 159 5.39 7.77 9.48
CA ASN A 159 4.09 7.35 10.03
C ASN A 159 3.08 6.92 8.95
N GLU A 160 3.15 7.50 7.75
CA GLU A 160 2.28 7.13 6.63
C GLU A 160 3.07 6.63 5.43
N SER A 161 4.36 6.97 5.34
CA SER A 161 5.25 6.64 4.23
C SER A 161 6.40 5.73 4.63
N ARG A 162 6.83 4.90 3.68
CA ARG A 162 8.08 4.15 3.83
C ARG A 162 9.26 5.12 4.03
N PRO A 163 10.21 4.83 4.94
CA PRO A 163 11.40 5.65 5.13
C PRO A 163 12.24 5.82 3.85
N GLY A 164 12.97 6.93 3.75
CA GLY A 164 13.87 7.20 2.62
C GLY A 164 13.21 7.83 1.39
N VAL A 165 11.90 8.09 1.41
CA VAL A 165 11.19 8.75 0.31
C VAL A 165 11.26 10.26 0.46
N VAL A 166 11.45 10.97 -0.65
CA VAL A 166 11.36 12.44 -0.70
C VAL A 166 10.26 12.82 -1.67
N SER A 167 9.27 13.55 -1.20
CA SER A 167 8.25 14.17 -2.04
C SER A 167 8.61 15.59 -2.46
N GLU A 168 8.19 15.97 -3.67
CA GLU A 168 8.20 17.36 -4.12
C GLU A 168 7.22 18.18 -3.27
N LYS A 169 7.70 19.22 -2.57
CA LYS A 169 6.88 20.05 -1.68
C LYS A 169 5.99 20.97 -2.51
N LEU A 170 4.69 20.98 -2.20
CA LEU A 170 3.69 21.72 -2.94
C LEU A 170 3.15 22.91 -2.13
N THR A 171 2.87 24.01 -2.82
CA THR A 171 1.94 25.03 -2.33
C THR A 171 0.48 24.55 -2.50
N PRO A 172 -0.50 25.14 -1.79
CA PRO A 172 -1.91 24.81 -1.98
C PRO A 172 -2.39 24.95 -3.43
N ASP A 173 -1.93 25.97 -4.17
CA ASP A 173 -2.28 26.17 -5.58
C ASP A 173 -1.70 25.06 -6.48
N GLN A 174 -0.43 24.70 -6.27
CA GLN A 174 0.21 23.61 -6.99
C GLN A 174 -0.44 22.26 -6.68
N ALA A 175 -0.84 22.04 -5.42
CA ALA A 175 -1.54 20.84 -5.00
C ALA A 175 -2.89 20.73 -5.70
N LEU A 176 -3.70 21.80 -5.73
CA LEU A 176 -4.96 21.83 -6.46
C LEU A 176 -4.77 21.46 -7.94
N ARG A 177 -3.82 22.13 -8.60
CA ARG A 177 -3.50 21.88 -10.02
C ARG A 177 -3.12 20.42 -10.27
N LYS A 178 -2.29 19.85 -9.40
CA LYS A 178 -1.90 18.43 -9.48
C LYS A 178 -3.10 17.50 -9.26
N VAL A 179 -3.98 17.82 -8.33
CA VAL A 179 -5.18 17.03 -8.05
C VAL A 179 -6.13 17.03 -9.25
N ILE A 180 -6.36 18.17 -9.90
CA ILE A 180 -7.18 18.27 -11.11
C ILE A 180 -6.58 17.42 -12.25
N ALA A 181 -5.27 17.54 -12.49
CA ALA A 181 -4.57 16.75 -13.50
C ALA A 181 -4.74 15.24 -13.28
N VAL A 182 -4.55 14.78 -12.05
CA VAL A 182 -4.73 13.37 -11.69
C VAL A 182 -6.19 12.95 -11.81
N ALA A 183 -7.14 13.78 -11.36
CA ALA A 183 -8.56 13.45 -11.41
C ALA A 183 -9.09 13.29 -12.85
N ASN A 184 -8.54 14.04 -13.80
CA ASN A 184 -8.89 13.95 -15.23
C ASN A 184 -8.32 12.69 -15.93
N GLU A 185 -7.21 12.15 -15.42
CA GLU A 185 -6.49 11.02 -16.03
C GLU A 185 -6.58 9.69 -15.26
N VAL A 186 -7.02 9.72 -14.00
CA VAL A 186 -7.14 8.55 -13.13
C VAL A 186 -8.61 8.38 -12.72
N PRO A 187 -9.43 7.68 -13.52
CA PRO A 187 -10.86 7.48 -13.24
C PRO A 187 -11.14 6.79 -11.90
N GLN A 188 -10.17 6.02 -11.39
CA GLN A 188 -10.25 5.33 -10.11
C GLN A 188 -10.13 6.27 -8.90
N LEU A 189 -9.71 7.53 -9.07
CA LEU A 189 -9.43 8.42 -7.94
C LEU A 189 -10.69 8.70 -7.12
N SER A 190 -10.69 8.24 -5.86
CA SER A 190 -11.80 8.47 -4.92
C SER A 190 -11.40 9.27 -3.69
N VAL A 191 -10.12 9.22 -3.30
CA VAL A 191 -9.62 9.80 -2.06
C VAL A 191 -8.45 10.74 -2.31
N LEU A 192 -8.48 11.91 -1.68
CA LEU A 192 -7.34 12.81 -1.52
C LEU A 192 -6.90 12.86 -0.07
N GLY A 193 -5.61 12.63 0.18
CA GLY A 193 -5.00 12.69 1.49
C GLY A 193 -3.91 13.75 1.63
N ILE A 194 -3.76 14.29 2.83
CA ILE A 194 -2.55 15.03 3.24
C ILE A 194 -1.85 14.24 4.34
N ALA A 195 -0.67 13.72 4.01
CA ALA A 195 0.05 12.75 4.83
C ALA A 195 1.49 13.15 5.19
N GLY A 196 1.95 14.34 4.77
CA GLY A 196 3.30 14.80 5.04
C GLY A 196 3.78 15.87 4.05
N PRO A 197 5.11 16.09 3.92
CA PRO A 197 6.23 15.30 4.48
C PRO A 197 6.43 15.35 6.01
N GLY A 198 5.78 16.29 6.69
CA GLY A 198 5.77 16.49 8.15
C GLY A 198 4.46 16.01 8.78
N ASP A 199 3.75 16.93 9.46
CA ASP A 199 2.45 16.66 10.09
C ASP A 199 1.39 17.62 9.59
N ALA A 200 0.27 17.07 9.13
CA ALA A 200 -0.78 17.84 8.48
C ALA A 200 -1.58 18.74 9.45
N CYS A 201 -1.78 18.30 10.70
CA CYS A 201 -2.40 19.14 11.73
C CYS A 201 -1.45 20.21 12.25
N TYR A 202 -0.13 19.98 12.19
CA TYR A 202 0.82 21.04 12.58
C TYR A 202 1.00 22.12 11.50
N ASP A 203 1.05 21.76 10.22
CA ASP A 203 1.10 22.72 9.10
C ASP A 203 -0.33 23.11 8.63
N TRP A 204 -1.22 23.36 9.58
CA TRP A 204 -2.66 23.44 9.35
C TRP A 204 -3.06 24.48 8.31
N LYS A 205 -2.43 25.65 8.30
CA LYS A 205 -2.74 26.73 7.36
C LYS A 205 -2.66 26.27 5.90
N LYS A 206 -1.66 25.45 5.54
CA LYS A 206 -1.51 24.91 4.18
C LYS A 206 -2.45 23.75 3.94
N THR A 207 -2.61 22.88 4.93
CA THR A 207 -3.52 21.74 4.90
C THR A 207 -4.95 22.18 4.62
N ARG A 208 -5.49 23.09 5.45
CA ARG A 208 -6.81 23.67 5.31
C ARG A 208 -7.01 24.37 3.97
N ALA A 209 -6.09 25.27 3.59
CA ALA A 209 -6.20 25.98 2.32
C ALA A 209 -6.22 25.04 1.10
N THR A 210 -5.52 23.90 1.18
CA THR A 210 -5.53 22.89 0.11
C THR A 210 -6.88 22.17 0.06
N PHE A 211 -7.42 21.75 1.20
CA PHE A 211 -8.71 21.07 1.27
C PHE A 211 -9.88 21.96 0.84
N GLU A 212 -9.95 23.21 1.31
CA GLU A 212 -11.02 24.14 0.92
C GLU A 212 -11.08 24.32 -0.60
N ARG A 213 -9.92 24.46 -1.25
CA ARG A 213 -9.82 24.61 -2.71
C ARG A 213 -10.23 23.36 -3.46
N VAL A 214 -9.73 22.20 -3.04
CA VAL A 214 -10.06 20.94 -3.70
C VAL A 214 -11.54 20.58 -3.52
N ALA A 215 -12.10 20.78 -2.32
CA ALA A 215 -13.51 20.51 -2.06
C ALA A 215 -14.44 21.37 -2.92
N SER A 216 -14.02 22.60 -3.25
CA SER A 216 -14.76 23.48 -4.15
C SER A 216 -14.75 22.97 -5.60
N GLU A 217 -13.61 22.51 -6.10
CA GLU A 217 -13.47 22.07 -7.50
C GLU A 217 -13.96 20.62 -7.73
N ILE A 218 -13.77 19.74 -6.75
CA ILE A 218 -14.04 18.30 -6.86
C ILE A 218 -14.87 17.85 -5.64
N PRO A 219 -16.16 18.21 -5.55
CA PRO A 219 -16.97 18.02 -4.35
C PRO A 219 -17.25 16.55 -3.98
N ASP A 220 -17.07 15.63 -4.93
CA ASP A 220 -17.30 14.20 -4.74
C ASP A 220 -16.05 13.43 -4.26
N ILE A 221 -14.90 14.12 -4.11
CA ILE A 221 -13.67 13.50 -3.61
C ILE A 221 -13.72 13.35 -2.09
N LYS A 222 -13.39 12.16 -1.58
CA LYS A 222 -13.31 11.92 -0.14
C LYS A 222 -11.98 12.48 0.37
N LEU A 223 -12.03 13.37 1.35
CA LEU A 223 -10.84 13.95 1.97
C LEU A 223 -10.40 13.13 3.19
N CYS A 224 -9.09 12.95 3.35
CA CYS A 224 -8.50 12.32 4.53
C CYS A 224 -7.21 13.01 4.98
N ILE A 225 -6.84 12.84 6.24
CA ILE A 225 -5.61 13.42 6.81
C ILE A 225 -4.86 12.38 7.64
N SER A 226 -3.54 12.46 7.67
CA SER A 226 -2.69 11.71 8.61
C SER A 226 -1.96 12.67 9.53
N THR A 227 -1.97 12.38 10.82
CA THR A 227 -1.33 13.17 11.86
C THR A 227 -0.72 12.29 12.95
N ASN A 228 0.27 12.83 13.65
CA ASN A 228 0.76 12.29 14.90
C ASN A 228 -0.16 12.59 16.09
N GLY A 229 -1.16 13.46 15.93
CA GLY A 229 -2.19 13.72 16.94
C GLY A 229 -1.87 14.81 17.96
N LEU A 230 -0.65 15.35 18.01
CA LEU A 230 -0.28 16.36 19.02
C LEU A 230 -1.07 17.68 18.87
N ALA A 231 -1.28 18.13 17.62
CA ALA A 231 -2.03 19.36 17.32
C ALA A 231 -3.48 19.06 16.86
N LEU A 232 -3.90 17.80 16.90
CA LEU A 232 -5.19 17.39 16.37
C LEU A 232 -6.37 18.03 17.13
N PRO A 233 -6.40 18.08 18.47
CA PRO A 233 -7.55 18.63 19.21
C PRO A 233 -7.92 20.07 18.81
N GLU A 234 -6.96 20.87 18.38
CA GLU A 234 -7.17 22.26 17.94
C GLU A 234 -7.97 22.36 16.62
N HIS A 235 -8.03 21.29 15.83
CA HIS A 235 -8.54 21.32 14.45
C HIS A 235 -9.71 20.36 14.20
N VAL A 236 -10.15 19.59 15.21
CA VAL A 236 -11.21 18.59 15.04
C VAL A 236 -12.53 19.21 14.58
N ASP A 237 -12.89 20.40 15.08
CA ASP A 237 -14.09 21.11 14.64
C ASP A 237 -14.00 21.54 13.17
N GLU A 238 -12.88 22.14 12.78
CA GLU A 238 -12.65 22.53 11.37
C GLU A 238 -12.63 21.31 10.43
N LEU A 239 -12.10 20.17 10.87
CA LEU A 239 -12.16 18.91 10.11
C LEU A 239 -13.61 18.46 9.87
N ALA A 240 -14.45 18.55 10.89
CA ALA A 240 -15.88 18.20 10.77
C ALA A 240 -16.62 19.16 9.83
N GLU A 241 -16.35 20.47 9.92
CA GLU A 241 -16.92 21.50 9.05
C GLU A 241 -16.56 21.28 7.58
N MET A 242 -15.33 20.84 7.29
CA MET A 242 -14.88 20.50 5.94
C MET A 242 -15.39 19.14 5.43
N ASN A 243 -16.26 18.44 6.19
CA ASN A 243 -16.77 17.11 5.87
C ASN A 243 -15.65 16.06 5.67
N ILE A 244 -14.52 16.22 6.39
CA ILE A 244 -13.43 15.23 6.38
C ILE A 244 -13.90 14.02 7.17
N SER A 245 -14.16 12.93 6.45
CA SER A 245 -14.76 11.72 7.02
C SER A 245 -13.74 10.75 7.63
N HIS A 246 -12.44 10.91 7.30
CA HIS A 246 -11.40 9.95 7.65
C HIS A 246 -10.14 10.64 8.20
N VAL A 247 -9.75 10.27 9.40
CA VAL A 247 -8.51 10.76 10.03
C VAL A 247 -7.64 9.57 10.41
N THR A 248 -6.35 9.68 10.15
CA THR A 248 -5.35 8.73 10.62
C THR A 248 -4.54 9.35 11.74
N ILE A 249 -4.49 8.71 12.90
CA ILE A 249 -3.64 9.11 14.02
C ILE A 249 -2.56 8.05 14.23
N THR A 250 -1.30 8.46 14.36
CA THR A 250 -0.24 7.52 14.74
C THR A 250 -0.05 7.48 16.25
N ILE A 251 -0.43 6.38 16.89
CA ILE A 251 -0.37 6.18 18.34
C ILE A 251 0.49 4.96 18.63
N ASN A 252 1.71 5.16 19.12
CA ASN A 252 2.66 4.06 19.39
C ASN A 252 2.67 3.61 20.85
N MET A 253 1.97 4.33 21.73
CA MET A 253 2.01 4.10 23.17
C MET A 253 0.78 4.68 23.87
N VAL A 254 0.45 4.08 25.01
CA VAL A 254 -0.47 4.65 26.02
C VAL A 254 0.20 4.81 27.39
N ASP A 255 1.34 4.14 27.60
CA ASP A 255 2.22 4.38 28.74
C ASP A 255 3.32 5.38 28.33
N PRO A 256 3.39 6.58 28.95
CA PRO A 256 4.44 7.56 28.69
C PRO A 256 5.88 7.03 28.85
N ALA A 257 6.13 6.02 29.70
CA ALA A 257 7.45 5.41 29.86
C ALA A 257 7.91 4.67 28.59
N VAL A 258 6.97 4.10 27.83
CA VAL A 258 7.24 3.55 26.49
C VAL A 258 7.47 4.69 25.50
N GLY A 259 6.65 5.75 25.57
CA GLY A 259 6.76 6.92 24.69
C GLY A 259 8.11 7.64 24.78
N GLU A 260 8.71 7.73 25.96
CA GLU A 260 10.03 8.33 26.18
C GLU A 260 11.14 7.64 25.34
N LYS A 261 11.02 6.33 25.11
CA LYS A 261 11.97 5.56 24.29
C LYS A 261 11.78 5.79 22.77
N ILE A 262 10.60 6.29 22.38
CA ILE A 262 10.21 6.44 20.97
C ILE A 262 10.38 7.88 20.49
N TYR A 263 10.09 8.86 21.35
CA TYR A 263 10.05 10.28 21.00
C TYR A 263 11.07 11.11 21.79
N PRO A 264 12.20 11.50 21.18
CA PRO A 264 13.20 12.33 21.86
C PRO A 264 12.68 13.69 22.32
N TRP A 265 11.78 14.29 21.53
CA TRP A 265 11.20 15.59 21.84
C TRP A 265 9.86 15.83 21.13
N ILE A 266 9.06 16.71 21.72
CA ILE A 266 7.89 17.35 21.08
C ILE A 266 7.99 18.87 21.18
N PHE A 267 7.27 19.58 20.32
CA PHE A 267 7.11 21.03 20.34
C PHE A 267 5.63 21.36 20.52
N TYR A 268 5.27 21.89 21.68
CA TYR A 268 3.89 22.16 22.08
C TYR A 268 3.83 23.46 22.90
N GLY A 269 2.79 24.27 22.73
CA GLY A 269 2.66 25.55 23.47
C GLY A 269 3.88 26.47 23.32
N HIS A 270 4.43 26.56 22.11
CA HIS A 270 5.66 27.31 21.79
C HIS A 270 6.93 26.89 22.56
N ARG A 271 6.95 25.68 23.14
CA ARG A 271 8.07 25.16 23.91
C ARG A 271 8.43 23.73 23.48
N ARG A 272 9.74 23.41 23.55
CA ARG A 272 10.21 22.03 23.37
C ARG A 272 10.19 21.28 24.70
N TYR A 273 9.61 20.08 24.68
CA TYR A 273 9.59 19.14 25.80
C TYR A 273 10.38 17.88 25.44
N THR A 274 10.97 17.23 26.43
CA THR A 274 11.76 15.99 26.29
C THR A 274 11.39 14.99 27.39
N GLY A 275 11.84 13.74 27.24
CA GLY A 275 11.66 12.68 28.23
C GLY A 275 10.20 12.33 28.50
N ILE A 276 9.91 11.78 29.67
CA ILE A 276 8.56 11.37 30.06
C ILE A 276 7.51 12.50 29.99
N ALA A 277 7.91 13.76 30.22
CA ALA A 277 7.00 14.91 30.12
C ALA A 277 6.51 15.13 28.68
N ALA A 278 7.40 14.95 27.68
CA ALA A 278 7.02 15.01 26.27
C ALA A 278 6.04 13.89 25.91
N ALA A 279 6.33 12.67 26.35
CA ALA A 279 5.47 11.52 26.10
C ALA A 279 4.09 11.73 26.72
N LYS A 280 4.01 12.18 27.98
CA LYS A 280 2.74 12.42 28.67
C LYS A 280 1.84 13.41 27.91
N ILE A 281 2.39 14.56 27.50
CA ILE A 281 1.64 15.56 26.72
C ILE A 281 1.15 14.96 25.39
N LEU A 282 2.02 14.24 24.67
CA LEU A 282 1.65 13.62 23.41
C LEU A 282 0.51 12.61 23.58
N HIS A 283 0.58 11.76 24.60
CA HIS A 283 -0.46 10.80 24.93
C HIS A 283 -1.80 11.50 25.20
N GLU A 284 -1.81 12.50 26.09
CA GLU A 284 -3.02 13.24 26.46
C GLU A 284 -3.69 13.90 25.25
N GLN A 285 -2.91 14.55 24.37
CA GLN A 285 -3.44 15.17 23.15
C GLN A 285 -3.95 14.14 22.13
N GLN A 286 -3.26 13.01 21.98
CA GLN A 286 -3.70 11.93 21.09
C GLN A 286 -5.01 11.31 21.55
N MET A 287 -5.17 11.04 22.86
CA MET A 287 -6.40 10.48 23.40
C MET A 287 -7.56 11.46 23.28
N LEU A 288 -7.34 12.73 23.63
CA LEU A 288 -8.33 13.78 23.47
C LEU A 288 -8.79 13.91 22.01
N GLY A 289 -7.84 13.95 21.06
CA GLY A 289 -8.15 14.04 19.65
C GLY A 289 -8.95 12.84 19.14
N LEU A 290 -8.63 11.63 19.58
CA LEU A 290 -9.36 10.41 19.23
C LEU A 290 -10.82 10.46 19.74
N GLU A 291 -11.01 10.86 20.99
CA GLU A 291 -12.34 11.00 21.60
C GLU A 291 -13.17 12.07 20.87
N MET A 292 -12.59 13.24 20.60
CA MET A 292 -13.27 14.33 19.89
C MET A 292 -13.68 13.95 18.45
N LEU A 293 -12.86 13.18 17.74
CA LEU A 293 -13.19 12.67 16.40
C LEU A 293 -14.36 11.68 16.45
N SER A 294 -14.33 10.77 17.43
CA SER A 294 -15.39 9.78 17.66
C SER A 294 -16.73 10.47 17.94
N GLU A 295 -16.74 11.49 18.80
CA GLU A 295 -17.92 12.30 19.11
C GLU A 295 -18.55 12.99 17.89
N ARG A 296 -17.72 13.36 16.90
CA ARG A 296 -18.17 13.98 15.64
C ARG A 296 -18.44 12.98 14.52
N GLY A 297 -18.36 11.67 14.80
CA GLY A 297 -18.59 10.62 13.82
C GLY A 297 -17.56 10.59 12.68
N ILE A 298 -16.34 11.06 12.93
CA ILE A 298 -15.21 10.99 11.99
C ILE A 298 -14.51 9.64 12.19
N LEU A 299 -14.39 8.86 11.11
CA LEU A 299 -13.82 7.52 11.18
C LEU A 299 -12.31 7.60 11.36
N THR A 300 -11.82 7.03 12.46
CA THR A 300 -10.41 7.13 12.81
C THR A 300 -9.68 5.81 12.55
N LYS A 301 -8.60 5.86 11.76
CA LYS A 301 -7.60 4.80 11.63
C LYS A 301 -6.44 5.11 12.56
N VAL A 302 -6.10 4.19 13.46
CA VAL A 302 -4.88 4.30 14.26
C VAL A 302 -3.76 3.56 13.55
N ASN A 303 -2.64 4.22 13.29
CA ASN A 303 -1.40 3.57 12.90
C ASN A 303 -0.52 3.34 14.13
N SER A 304 0.11 2.18 14.23
CA SER A 304 1.13 1.90 15.25
C SER A 304 2.31 1.17 14.62
N VAL A 305 3.52 1.63 14.92
CA VAL A 305 4.77 1.00 14.52
C VAL A 305 5.17 -0.01 15.59
N MET A 306 5.29 -1.28 15.21
CA MET A 306 5.77 -2.36 16.07
C MET A 306 7.29 -2.33 16.15
N ILE A 307 7.80 -2.03 17.34
CA ILE A 307 9.22 -1.91 17.66
C ILE A 307 9.57 -3.03 18.65
N PRO A 308 10.24 -4.11 18.20
CA PRO A 308 10.62 -5.23 19.03
C PRO A 308 11.42 -4.80 20.27
N GLY A 309 11.02 -5.30 21.45
CA GLY A 309 11.63 -4.97 22.73
C GLY A 309 11.34 -3.56 23.28
N VAL A 310 10.59 -2.72 22.56
CA VAL A 310 10.21 -1.37 23.01
C VAL A 310 8.72 -1.28 23.29
N ASN A 311 7.86 -1.60 22.30
CA ASN A 311 6.40 -1.51 22.43
C ASN A 311 5.65 -2.75 21.92
N ASP A 312 6.34 -3.77 21.42
CA ASP A 312 5.74 -4.99 20.86
C ASP A 312 4.69 -5.65 21.78
N GLN A 313 4.98 -5.82 23.06
CA GLN A 313 3.98 -6.32 24.03
C GLN A 313 2.96 -5.25 24.43
N HIS A 314 3.40 -3.98 24.45
CA HIS A 314 2.58 -2.81 24.83
C HIS A 314 1.44 -2.54 23.83
N LEU A 315 1.63 -2.90 22.56
CA LEU A 315 0.65 -2.65 21.50
C LEU A 315 -0.69 -3.39 21.70
N ILE A 316 -0.73 -4.44 22.54
CA ILE A 316 -1.99 -5.08 22.97
C ILE A 316 -2.81 -4.11 23.80
N GLU A 317 -2.16 -3.41 24.73
CA GLU A 317 -2.82 -2.39 25.54
C GLU A 317 -3.23 -1.19 24.67
N VAL A 318 -2.36 -0.73 23.77
CA VAL A 318 -2.71 0.33 22.80
C VAL A 318 -3.96 -0.05 22.01
N ASN A 319 -4.03 -1.27 21.47
CA ASN A 319 -5.18 -1.77 20.71
C ASN A 319 -6.49 -1.73 21.52
N LYS A 320 -6.43 -2.11 22.79
CA LYS A 320 -7.58 -2.02 23.71
C LYS A 320 -8.01 -0.56 23.91
N TRP A 321 -7.06 0.30 24.28
CA TRP A 321 -7.32 1.70 24.61
C TRP A 321 -7.90 2.50 23.45
N VAL A 322 -7.39 2.30 22.23
CA VAL A 322 -7.89 3.03 21.05
C VAL A 322 -9.26 2.52 20.62
N LYS A 323 -9.55 1.21 20.76
CA LYS A 323 -10.89 0.66 20.52
C LYS A 323 -11.91 1.26 21.46
N GLU A 324 -11.61 1.29 22.76
CA GLU A 324 -12.49 1.85 23.80
C GLU A 324 -12.84 3.33 23.55
N ARG A 325 -11.99 4.04 22.81
CA ARG A 325 -12.15 5.47 22.47
C ARG A 325 -12.69 5.73 21.06
N GLY A 326 -13.14 4.68 20.35
CA GLY A 326 -13.83 4.83 19.08
C GLY A 326 -12.94 4.78 17.84
N ALA A 327 -11.71 4.23 17.94
CA ALA A 327 -10.93 3.91 16.74
C ALA A 327 -11.69 2.87 15.87
N PHE A 328 -11.88 3.21 14.60
CA PHE A 328 -12.58 2.35 13.64
C PHE A 328 -11.67 1.24 13.10
N LEU A 329 -10.42 1.59 12.80
CA LEU A 329 -9.40 0.66 12.34
C LEU A 329 -8.10 0.83 13.13
N HIS A 330 -7.35 -0.26 13.25
CA HIS A 330 -5.99 -0.24 13.77
C HIS A 330 -5.05 -0.92 12.76
N ASN A 331 -4.03 -0.20 12.34
CA ASN A 331 -3.02 -0.62 11.38
C ASN A 331 -1.67 -0.74 12.08
N VAL A 332 -1.30 -1.96 12.46
CA VAL A 332 0.00 -2.25 13.06
C VAL A 332 1.00 -2.55 11.95
N MET A 333 2.00 -1.68 11.83
CA MET A 333 3.03 -1.72 10.78
C MET A 333 4.37 -2.14 11.37
N PRO A 334 5.23 -2.83 10.60
CA PRO A 334 6.57 -3.16 11.05
C PRO A 334 7.44 -1.89 11.13
N LEU A 335 8.35 -1.85 12.11
CA LEU A 335 9.48 -0.93 12.07
C LEU A 335 10.37 -1.24 10.87
N ILE A 336 10.70 -0.20 10.10
CA ILE A 336 11.71 -0.21 9.04
C ILE A 336 12.92 0.56 9.58
N SER A 337 14.04 -0.14 9.78
CA SER A 337 15.19 0.38 10.52
C SER A 337 16.53 0.04 9.87
N GLU A 338 16.57 -0.10 8.55
CA GLU A 338 17.81 -0.24 7.82
C GLU A 338 18.68 1.01 8.02
N PRO A 339 20.00 0.87 8.32
CA PRO A 339 20.89 2.00 8.54
C PRO A 339 20.92 3.02 7.38
N ALA A 340 20.65 2.56 6.16
CA ALA A 340 20.58 3.39 4.96
C ALA A 340 19.54 4.53 5.06
N HIS A 341 18.50 4.37 5.89
CA HIS A 341 17.49 5.41 6.13
C HIS A 341 17.98 6.49 7.11
N GLY A 342 19.08 6.27 7.82
CA GLY A 342 19.69 7.25 8.72
C GLY A 342 18.78 7.67 9.89
N THR A 343 17.86 6.80 10.29
CA THR A 343 17.01 7.01 11.47
C THR A 343 17.81 6.69 12.73
N TRP A 344 17.41 7.21 13.89
CA TRP A 344 18.13 6.90 15.14
C TRP A 344 18.11 5.40 15.43
N PHE A 345 16.93 4.76 15.31
CA PHE A 345 16.80 3.32 15.49
C PHE A 345 17.65 2.52 14.48
N GLY A 346 17.70 2.95 13.21
CA GLY A 346 18.52 2.25 12.22
C GLY A 346 20.02 2.38 12.47
N LEU A 347 20.48 3.54 12.90
CA LEU A 347 21.89 3.76 13.27
C LEU A 347 22.28 3.07 14.59
N ALA A 348 21.31 2.89 15.50
CA ALA A 348 21.50 2.21 16.77
C ALA A 348 21.40 0.67 16.68
N GLY A 349 21.10 0.12 15.49
CA GLY A 349 20.98 -1.33 15.28
C GLY A 349 19.69 -1.95 15.82
N GLN A 350 18.65 -1.16 16.06
CA GLN A 350 17.33 -1.68 16.44
C GLN A 350 16.76 -2.50 15.27
N ARG A 351 16.42 -3.77 15.50
CA ARG A 351 15.76 -4.61 14.48
C ARG A 351 14.27 -4.27 14.34
N GLY A 352 13.73 -4.43 13.13
CA GLY A 352 12.29 -4.51 12.87
C GLY A 352 11.76 -5.94 13.02
N PRO A 353 10.43 -6.14 13.21
CA PRO A 353 9.84 -7.47 13.31
C PRO A 353 9.87 -8.19 11.96
N ASN A 354 9.97 -9.52 11.96
CA ASN A 354 9.82 -10.31 10.74
C ASN A 354 8.32 -10.52 10.39
N ALA A 355 8.06 -11.07 9.20
CA ALA A 355 6.69 -11.24 8.70
C ALA A 355 5.84 -12.23 9.52
N LEU A 356 6.45 -13.26 10.09
CA LEU A 356 5.78 -14.25 10.94
C LEU A 356 5.47 -13.67 12.32
N GLU A 357 6.42 -12.93 12.92
CA GLU A 357 6.23 -12.20 14.18
C GLU A 357 5.10 -11.18 14.05
N LEU A 358 5.07 -10.41 12.97
CA LEU A 358 4.02 -9.43 12.71
C LEU A 358 2.65 -10.10 12.54
N LYS A 359 2.57 -11.21 11.77
CA LYS A 359 1.32 -11.97 11.62
C LYS A 359 0.85 -12.51 12.97
N ALA A 360 1.72 -13.22 13.70
CA ALA A 360 1.39 -13.78 15.00
C ALA A 360 0.94 -12.70 15.99
N PHE A 361 1.54 -11.51 15.94
CA PHE A 361 1.12 -10.37 16.74
C PHE A 361 -0.26 -9.85 16.31
N GLN A 362 -0.49 -9.64 15.02
CA GLN A 362 -1.79 -9.20 14.50
C GLN A 362 -2.91 -10.19 14.84
N ASP A 363 -2.64 -11.50 14.75
CA ASP A 363 -3.61 -12.54 15.10
C ASP A 363 -3.97 -12.49 16.60
N ARG A 364 -3.02 -12.11 17.48
CA ARG A 364 -3.29 -11.88 18.92
C ARG A 364 -4.14 -10.64 19.22
N LEU A 365 -4.21 -9.69 18.30
CA LEU A 365 -5.04 -8.48 18.46
C LEU A 365 -6.49 -8.70 18.01
N GLU A 366 -6.82 -9.87 17.47
CA GLU A 366 -8.17 -10.23 17.07
C GLU A 366 -9.12 -10.25 18.28
N GLY A 367 -10.36 -9.79 18.05
CA GLY A 367 -11.30 -9.44 19.13
C GLY A 367 -11.13 -8.00 19.66
N GLY A 368 -10.03 -7.32 19.32
CA GLY A 368 -9.79 -5.90 19.57
C GLY A 368 -10.35 -4.98 18.49
N ALA A 369 -9.65 -3.89 18.16
CA ALA A 369 -10.03 -3.02 17.05
C ALA A 369 -9.90 -3.77 15.71
N LYS A 370 -10.71 -3.40 14.71
CA LYS A 370 -10.63 -4.03 13.40
C LYS A 370 -9.27 -3.73 12.76
N LEU A 371 -8.54 -4.78 12.38
CA LEU A 371 -7.20 -4.63 11.83
C LEU A 371 -7.20 -4.34 10.33
N MET A 372 -6.34 -3.41 9.91
CA MET A 372 -6.03 -3.19 8.49
C MET A 372 -4.85 -4.07 8.07
N ARG A 373 -5.04 -4.95 7.08
CA ARG A 373 -4.00 -5.89 6.60
C ARG A 373 -3.45 -5.55 5.22
N HIS A 374 -4.09 -4.64 4.49
CA HIS A 374 -3.75 -4.27 3.10
C HIS A 374 -2.87 -3.01 2.98
N CYS A 375 -2.41 -2.43 4.08
CA CYS A 375 -1.61 -1.21 4.08
C CYS A 375 -0.26 -1.41 3.38
N ARG A 376 0.16 -0.47 2.52
CA ARG A 376 1.45 -0.53 1.80
C ARG A 376 2.47 0.51 2.25
N GLN A 377 2.18 1.28 3.31
CA GLN A 377 2.97 2.45 3.74
C GLN A 377 3.26 3.42 2.58
N CYS A 378 2.18 4.02 2.06
CA CYS A 378 2.20 4.84 0.85
C CYS A 378 3.08 6.09 0.97
N ARG A 379 3.69 6.54 -0.12
CA ARG A 379 4.44 7.82 -0.15
C ARG A 379 3.54 9.03 0.15
N ALA A 380 4.11 10.15 0.57
CA ALA A 380 3.36 11.39 0.82
C ALA A 380 2.90 12.10 -0.47
N ASP A 381 3.39 11.63 -1.63
CA ASP A 381 3.00 12.04 -2.98
C ASP A 381 2.41 10.89 -3.81
N ALA A 382 1.98 9.80 -3.16
CA ALA A 382 1.47 8.62 -3.85
C ALA A 382 0.23 8.95 -4.71
N VAL A 383 0.14 8.34 -5.89
CA VAL A 383 -1.02 8.46 -6.80
C VAL A 383 -1.37 7.07 -7.34
N GLY A 384 -2.64 6.68 -7.34
CA GLY A 384 -3.09 5.43 -7.99
C GLY A 384 -3.62 4.37 -7.03
N LEU A 385 -3.67 3.10 -7.44
CA LEU A 385 -4.16 1.95 -6.66
C LEU A 385 -3.10 1.44 -5.65
N LEU A 386 -3.50 0.66 -4.63
CA LEU A 386 -2.55 0.20 -3.61
C LEU A 386 -1.63 -0.83 -4.27
N GLY A 387 -0.32 -0.58 -4.23
CA GLY A 387 0.67 -1.38 -4.97
C GLY A 387 0.97 -0.90 -6.40
N ALA A 388 0.16 0.00 -6.97
CA ALA A 388 0.36 0.57 -8.31
C ALA A 388 0.46 2.10 -8.26
N ASP A 389 1.64 2.59 -7.88
CA ASP A 389 1.94 4.03 -7.81
C ASP A 389 2.24 4.63 -9.19
N ARG A 390 1.54 5.71 -9.52
CA ARG A 390 1.62 6.48 -10.77
C ARG A 390 2.14 7.90 -10.52
N GLY A 391 2.70 8.20 -9.35
CA GLY A 391 3.04 9.56 -8.95
C GLY A 391 4.05 10.26 -9.87
N GLN A 392 4.90 9.49 -10.56
CA GLN A 392 5.91 9.98 -11.51
C GLN A 392 5.31 10.45 -12.84
N GLU A 393 4.08 10.06 -13.17
CA GLU A 393 3.36 10.55 -14.37
C GLU A 393 2.80 11.96 -14.17
N PHE A 394 2.84 12.48 -12.94
CA PHE A 394 2.20 13.73 -12.52
C PHE A 394 3.16 14.63 -11.73
N THR A 395 4.40 14.77 -12.18
CA THR A 395 5.34 15.74 -11.63
C THR A 395 4.94 17.17 -12.05
N LEU A 396 5.25 18.18 -11.24
CA LEU A 396 4.73 19.54 -11.48
C LEU A 396 5.12 20.13 -12.84
N ASP A 397 6.27 19.74 -13.38
CA ASP A 397 6.81 20.13 -14.68
C ASP A 397 6.07 19.51 -15.87
N GLN A 398 5.41 18.37 -15.66
CA GLN A 398 4.64 17.66 -16.70
C GLN A 398 3.17 18.11 -16.76
N ILE A 399 2.71 18.82 -15.73
CA ILE A 399 1.31 19.23 -15.60
C ILE A 399 1.11 20.60 -16.28
N PRO A 400 0.06 20.79 -17.10
CA PRO A 400 -0.30 22.10 -17.65
C PRO A 400 -0.56 23.16 -16.57
N LEU A 401 -0.32 24.44 -16.89
CA LEU A 401 -0.53 25.54 -15.93
C LEU A 401 -2.00 25.83 -15.68
N GLU A 402 -2.82 25.71 -16.72
CA GLU A 402 -4.27 25.90 -16.67
C GLU A 402 -4.95 24.58 -17.02
N LEU A 403 -5.90 24.18 -16.18
CA LEU A 403 -6.64 22.94 -16.30
C LEU A 403 -8.06 23.16 -15.77
N ASP A 404 -9.03 22.70 -16.54
CA ASP A 404 -10.41 22.58 -16.09
C ASP A 404 -10.67 21.15 -15.59
N TYR A 405 -11.50 21.03 -14.56
CA TYR A 405 -11.90 19.73 -14.04
C TYR A 405 -12.98 19.08 -14.91
N ASP A 406 -12.78 17.81 -15.31
CA ASP A 406 -13.78 16.97 -15.96
C ASP A 406 -14.04 15.69 -15.16
N GLY A 407 -15.20 15.61 -14.52
CA GLY A 407 -15.62 14.45 -13.73
C GLY A 407 -16.21 13.28 -14.52
N GLY A 408 -16.41 13.41 -15.84
CA GLY A 408 -17.15 12.43 -16.65
C GLY A 408 -16.56 11.02 -16.59
N LYS A 409 -15.24 10.90 -16.73
CA LYS A 409 -14.56 9.59 -16.67
C LYS A 409 -14.69 8.94 -15.29
N ARG A 410 -14.53 9.71 -14.21
CA ARG A 410 -14.66 9.21 -12.82
C ARG A 410 -16.08 8.74 -12.52
N HIS A 411 -17.09 9.46 -13.01
CA HIS A 411 -18.50 9.06 -12.84
C HIS A 411 -18.80 7.74 -13.56
N ALA A 412 -18.46 7.64 -14.85
CA ALA A 412 -18.67 6.42 -15.64
C ALA A 412 -17.93 5.20 -15.05
N TYR A 413 -16.71 5.39 -14.54
CA TYR A 413 -15.96 4.33 -13.88
C TYR A 413 -16.68 3.78 -12.64
N ARG A 414 -17.26 4.65 -11.80
CA ARG A 414 -17.99 4.22 -10.60
C ARG A 414 -19.22 3.37 -10.93
N GLU A 415 -19.94 3.68 -12.02
CA GLU A 415 -21.08 2.86 -12.46
C GLU A 415 -20.65 1.45 -12.86
N VAL A 416 -19.51 1.32 -13.55
CA VAL A 416 -18.95 0.02 -13.92
C VAL A 416 -18.51 -0.76 -12.68
N VAL A 417 -17.80 -0.11 -11.75
CA VAL A 417 -17.34 -0.76 -10.51
C VAL A 417 -18.52 -1.25 -9.67
N ALA A 418 -19.62 -0.49 -9.60
CA ALA A 418 -20.80 -0.92 -8.86
C ALA A 418 -21.30 -2.30 -9.33
N ARG A 419 -21.35 -2.52 -10.65
CA ARG A 419 -21.77 -3.82 -11.22
C ARG A 419 -20.79 -4.94 -10.94
N ILE A 420 -19.49 -4.68 -11.13
CA ILE A 420 -18.44 -5.68 -10.90
C ILE A 420 -18.44 -6.15 -9.43
N ARG A 421 -18.72 -5.24 -8.50
CA ARG A 421 -18.81 -5.56 -7.07
C ARG A 421 -20.00 -6.45 -6.73
N ASP A 422 -21.14 -6.25 -7.38
CA ASP A 422 -22.31 -7.10 -7.17
C ASP A 422 -22.01 -8.55 -7.60
N ASP A 423 -21.35 -8.72 -8.76
CA ASP A 423 -20.90 -10.03 -9.24
C ASP A 423 -19.86 -10.67 -8.30
N HIS A 424 -18.87 -9.90 -7.86
CA HIS A 424 -17.82 -10.39 -6.95
C HIS A 424 -18.39 -10.78 -5.58
N SER A 425 -19.32 -9.99 -5.03
CA SER A 425 -19.99 -10.29 -3.77
C SER A 425 -20.78 -11.60 -3.83
N ALA A 426 -21.48 -11.85 -4.94
CA ALA A 426 -22.19 -13.11 -5.16
C ALA A 426 -21.21 -14.30 -5.16
N ALA A 427 -20.14 -14.23 -5.94
CA ALA A 427 -19.11 -15.28 -6.01
C ALA A 427 -18.41 -15.51 -4.66
N LYS A 428 -18.15 -14.44 -3.90
CA LYS A 428 -17.52 -14.51 -2.57
C LYS A 428 -18.42 -15.22 -1.56
N LYS A 429 -19.72 -14.92 -1.54
CA LYS A 429 -20.69 -15.59 -0.65
C LYS A 429 -20.76 -17.09 -0.91
N GLU A 430 -20.81 -17.47 -2.19
CA GLU A 430 -20.78 -18.88 -2.59
C GLU A 430 -19.47 -19.57 -2.16
N ALA A 431 -18.33 -18.93 -2.40
CA ALA A 431 -17.02 -19.46 -2.03
C ALA A 431 -16.89 -19.70 -0.51
N ILE A 432 -17.35 -18.75 0.31
CA ILE A 432 -17.35 -18.86 1.77
C ILE A 432 -18.28 -19.99 2.24
N ALA A 433 -19.47 -20.10 1.66
CA ALA A 433 -20.41 -21.17 1.99
C ALA A 433 -19.82 -22.56 1.68
N THR A 434 -19.13 -22.70 0.54
CA THR A 434 -18.44 -23.94 0.17
C THR A 434 -17.32 -24.28 1.18
N VAL A 435 -16.48 -23.31 1.57
CA VAL A 435 -15.42 -23.55 2.56
C VAL A 435 -15.99 -23.96 3.92
N ALA A 436 -17.05 -23.29 4.37
CA ALA A 436 -17.71 -23.62 5.65
C ALA A 436 -18.34 -25.02 5.65
N SER A 437 -18.70 -25.56 4.48
CA SER A 437 -19.24 -26.92 4.35
C SER A 437 -18.19 -28.03 4.50
N VAL A 438 -16.90 -27.69 4.36
CA VAL A 438 -15.78 -28.63 4.46
C VAL A 438 -15.37 -28.77 5.93
N ASN A 439 -15.88 -29.80 6.59
CA ASN A 439 -15.69 -30.02 8.03
C ASN A 439 -14.37 -30.73 8.38
N ILE A 440 -13.23 -30.23 7.87
CA ILE A 440 -11.90 -30.78 8.17
C ILE A 440 -11.05 -29.74 8.90
N PRO A 441 -10.46 -30.06 10.06
CA PRO A 441 -9.60 -29.13 10.78
C PRO A 441 -8.34 -28.85 9.97
N GLY A 442 -8.06 -27.57 9.73
CA GLY A 442 -6.86 -27.11 9.02
C GLY A 442 -7.06 -25.73 8.41
N SER A 443 -5.98 -24.96 8.35
CA SER A 443 -5.92 -23.73 7.55
C SER A 443 -5.00 -23.91 6.36
N LEU A 444 -5.31 -23.20 5.28
CA LEU A 444 -4.56 -23.19 4.04
C LEU A 444 -4.07 -21.77 3.77
N GLN A 445 -2.75 -21.59 3.70
CA GLN A 445 -2.14 -20.31 3.34
C GLN A 445 -1.92 -20.24 1.83
N VAL A 446 -2.57 -19.29 1.18
CA VAL A 446 -2.55 -19.13 -0.28
C VAL A 446 -2.00 -17.75 -0.65
N ALA A 447 -0.90 -17.73 -1.38
CA ALA A 447 -0.36 -16.54 -2.01
C ALA A 447 -0.92 -16.37 -3.42
N VAL A 448 -1.28 -15.16 -3.80
CA VAL A 448 -1.96 -14.86 -5.06
C VAL A 448 -1.25 -13.73 -5.80
N ALA A 449 -0.85 -13.97 -7.05
CA ALA A 449 -0.36 -12.94 -7.95
C ALA A 449 -1.53 -12.21 -8.62
N THR A 450 -1.64 -10.91 -8.41
CA THR A 450 -2.77 -10.11 -8.88
C THR A 450 -2.42 -8.64 -9.08
N LYS A 451 -2.94 -8.07 -10.17
CA LYS A 451 -2.95 -6.64 -10.47
C LYS A 451 -4.20 -5.91 -9.94
N GLY A 452 -5.09 -6.61 -9.23
CA GLY A 452 -6.34 -6.06 -8.70
C GLY A 452 -7.60 -6.62 -9.37
N GLY A 453 -8.75 -6.00 -9.07
CA GLY A 453 -10.08 -6.45 -9.51
C GLY A 453 -10.57 -7.76 -8.87
N GLY A 454 -9.98 -8.20 -7.76
CA GLY A 454 -10.37 -9.44 -7.07
C GLY A 454 -10.06 -10.72 -7.86
N ARG A 455 -9.12 -10.68 -8.82
CA ARG A 455 -8.84 -11.78 -9.76
C ARG A 455 -7.38 -12.23 -9.78
N ILE A 456 -7.15 -13.46 -10.21
CA ILE A 456 -5.83 -14.05 -10.42
C ILE A 456 -5.34 -13.71 -11.84
N ASN A 457 -4.83 -12.50 -12.04
CA ASN A 457 -4.54 -11.94 -13.37
C ASN A 457 -3.07 -11.55 -13.59
N GLU A 458 -2.17 -11.96 -12.70
CA GLU A 458 -0.74 -11.66 -12.83
C GLU A 458 0.11 -12.91 -13.06
N HIS A 459 1.07 -12.79 -13.97
CA HIS A 459 2.08 -13.82 -14.22
C HIS A 459 3.07 -13.86 -13.06
N PHE A 460 3.42 -15.05 -12.57
CA PHE A 460 4.31 -15.25 -11.41
C PHE A 460 5.61 -14.41 -11.53
N GLY A 461 6.27 -14.44 -12.69
CA GLY A 461 7.52 -13.70 -12.90
C GLY A 461 7.46 -12.20 -13.08
N HIS A 462 6.27 -11.62 -13.20
CA HIS A 462 6.10 -10.16 -13.21
C HIS A 462 5.56 -9.64 -11.88
N ALA A 463 5.13 -10.53 -11.00
CA ALA A 463 4.59 -10.17 -9.70
C ALA A 463 5.65 -9.42 -8.89
N LYS A 464 5.28 -8.21 -8.45
CA LYS A 464 6.05 -7.41 -7.47
C LYS A 464 5.62 -7.71 -6.03
N GLU A 465 4.51 -8.43 -5.90
CA GLU A 465 3.95 -8.82 -4.62
C GLU A 465 2.96 -9.98 -4.78
N PHE A 466 2.77 -10.70 -3.69
CA PHE A 466 1.70 -11.67 -3.55
C PHE A 466 0.74 -11.22 -2.45
N GLN A 467 -0.56 -11.34 -2.72
CA GLN A 467 -1.61 -11.22 -1.71
C GLN A 467 -1.77 -12.55 -0.99
N VAL A 468 -1.71 -12.54 0.34
CA VAL A 468 -1.78 -13.76 1.15
C VAL A 468 -3.16 -13.87 1.77
N TYR A 469 -3.77 -15.03 1.60
CA TYR A 469 -5.06 -15.40 2.14
C TYR A 469 -4.93 -16.65 3.01
N GLU A 470 -5.77 -16.73 4.03
CA GLU A 470 -5.98 -17.92 4.85
C GLU A 470 -7.39 -18.44 4.59
N ALA A 471 -7.50 -19.70 4.19
CA ALA A 471 -8.78 -20.41 4.16
C ALA A 471 -8.85 -21.42 5.31
N SER A 472 -9.94 -21.40 6.06
CA SER A 472 -10.24 -22.35 7.13
C SER A 472 -11.75 -22.54 7.21
N GLN A 473 -12.24 -23.42 8.10
CA GLN A 473 -13.68 -23.59 8.35
C GLN A 473 -14.42 -22.28 8.68
N THR A 474 -13.70 -21.26 9.19
CA THR A 474 -14.27 -19.95 9.51
C THR A 474 -14.45 -19.04 8.30
N GLY A 475 -13.93 -19.44 7.13
CA GLY A 475 -14.03 -18.72 5.86
C GLY A 475 -12.67 -18.44 5.21
N ILE A 476 -12.69 -17.52 4.25
CA ILE A 476 -11.50 -17.03 3.53
C ILE A 476 -11.20 -15.62 4.01
N LYS A 477 -9.97 -15.39 4.47
CA LYS A 477 -9.53 -14.15 5.08
C LYS A 477 -8.25 -13.65 4.43
N PHE A 478 -8.21 -12.36 4.10
CA PHE A 478 -6.97 -11.73 3.67
C PHE A 478 -6.04 -11.52 4.86
N VAL A 479 -4.82 -12.04 4.78
CA VAL A 479 -3.82 -12.02 5.86
C VAL A 479 -2.89 -10.83 5.71
N GLY A 480 -2.55 -10.46 4.47
CA GLY A 480 -1.62 -9.39 4.17
C GLY A 480 -0.89 -9.64 2.86
N HIS A 481 0.34 -9.15 2.74
CA HIS A 481 1.08 -9.22 1.49
C HIS A 481 2.54 -9.61 1.69
N ARG A 482 3.15 -10.13 0.63
CA ARG A 482 4.59 -10.42 0.52
C ARG A 482 5.13 -9.65 -0.67
N LYS A 483 5.99 -8.67 -0.41
CA LYS A 483 6.70 -7.95 -1.48
C LYS A 483 7.84 -8.80 -1.99
N VAL A 484 8.03 -8.79 -3.30
CA VAL A 484 9.09 -9.52 -3.98
C VAL A 484 9.65 -8.67 -5.12
N GLU A 485 10.88 -8.93 -5.51
CA GLU A 485 11.40 -8.39 -6.76
C GLU A 485 10.97 -9.29 -7.92
N PRO A 486 10.53 -8.72 -9.06
CA PRO A 486 10.21 -9.53 -10.24
C PRO A 486 11.41 -10.34 -10.69
N TYR A 487 11.29 -11.66 -10.78
CA TYR A 487 12.42 -12.49 -11.23
C TYR A 487 12.59 -12.49 -12.75
N CYS A 488 11.53 -12.17 -13.52
CA CYS A 488 11.59 -12.22 -14.97
C CYS A 488 11.79 -10.83 -15.57
N HIS A 489 12.98 -10.58 -16.11
CA HIS A 489 13.30 -9.38 -16.88
C HIS A 489 13.47 -9.73 -18.37
N GLY A 490 12.36 -10.05 -19.05
CA GLY A 490 12.38 -10.29 -20.50
C GLY A 490 12.82 -11.71 -20.91
N GLY A 491 12.37 -12.74 -20.17
CA GLY A 491 12.53 -14.15 -20.55
C GLY A 491 13.72 -14.88 -19.93
N TRP A 492 14.58 -14.17 -19.19
CA TRP A 492 15.65 -14.76 -18.38
C TRP A 492 15.29 -14.58 -16.90
N GLY A 493 15.34 -15.67 -16.14
CA GLY A 493 15.17 -15.65 -14.69
C GLY A 493 16.52 -15.82 -14.01
N GLU A 494 16.81 -14.99 -13.00
CA GLU A 494 17.99 -15.14 -12.16
C GLU A 494 17.67 -16.05 -10.96
N ASP A 495 18.42 -17.14 -10.77
CA ASP A 495 18.19 -18.11 -9.69
C ASP A 495 18.22 -17.47 -8.28
N ALA A 496 19.05 -16.44 -8.09
CA ALA A 496 19.15 -15.72 -6.81
C ALA A 496 17.82 -15.00 -6.46
N THR A 497 17.17 -14.36 -7.44
CA THR A 497 15.90 -13.66 -7.23
C THR A 497 14.76 -14.62 -6.90
N LEU A 498 14.77 -15.83 -7.45
CA LEU A 498 13.78 -16.86 -7.12
C LEU A 498 13.96 -17.40 -5.70
N GLY A 499 15.20 -17.53 -5.22
CA GLY A 499 15.50 -17.85 -3.82
C GLY A 499 14.90 -16.82 -2.84
N ASP A 500 15.02 -15.53 -3.15
CA ASP A 500 14.43 -14.45 -2.35
C ASP A 500 12.89 -14.50 -2.35
N ILE A 501 12.27 -14.82 -3.51
CA ILE A 501 10.81 -15.03 -3.59
C ILE A 501 10.39 -16.20 -2.70
N ILE A 502 11.10 -17.33 -2.75
CA ILE A 502 10.81 -18.51 -1.93
C ILE A 502 10.92 -18.16 -0.44
N ALA A 503 11.96 -17.43 -0.04
CA ALA A 503 12.12 -16.96 1.33
C ALA A 503 10.98 -16.01 1.76
N ALA A 504 10.55 -15.11 0.86
CA ALA A 504 9.43 -14.20 1.13
C ALA A 504 8.08 -14.95 1.24
N LEU A 505 7.95 -16.12 0.61
CA LEU A 505 6.78 -16.99 0.65
C LEU A 505 6.88 -18.08 1.74
N GLU A 506 7.79 -17.92 2.71
CA GLU A 506 7.85 -18.82 3.87
C GLU A 506 6.49 -18.91 4.59
N GLY A 507 6.05 -20.14 4.85
CA GLY A 507 4.76 -20.45 5.49
C GLY A 507 3.55 -20.46 4.55
N ILE A 508 3.75 -20.33 3.23
CA ILE A 508 2.68 -20.46 2.22
C ILE A 508 2.56 -21.91 1.73
N ASP A 509 1.34 -22.44 1.66
CA ASP A 509 1.07 -23.76 1.10
C ASP A 509 0.97 -23.72 -0.44
N PHE A 510 0.30 -22.70 -0.98
CA PHE A 510 -0.01 -22.58 -2.40
C PHE A 510 0.24 -21.19 -2.98
N VAL A 511 0.72 -21.15 -4.22
CA VAL A 511 0.80 -19.95 -5.06
C VAL A 511 -0.18 -20.07 -6.23
N LEU A 512 -1.08 -19.10 -6.35
CA LEU A 512 -2.00 -18.93 -7.47
C LEU A 512 -1.53 -17.78 -8.36
N CYS A 513 -1.48 -18.00 -9.66
CA CYS A 513 -1.07 -16.99 -10.64
C CYS A 513 -1.78 -17.20 -11.97
N ALA A 514 -1.76 -16.20 -12.85
CA ALA A 514 -2.36 -16.33 -14.18
C ALA A 514 -1.57 -17.30 -15.06
N ARG A 515 -0.25 -17.37 -14.85
CA ARG A 515 0.73 -18.20 -15.56
C ARG A 515 2.01 -18.35 -14.74
N ILE A 516 2.65 -19.53 -14.81
CA ILE A 516 3.96 -19.84 -14.23
C ILE A 516 4.71 -20.84 -15.12
N GLY A 517 6.03 -20.70 -15.23
CA GLY A 517 6.87 -21.67 -15.96
C GLY A 517 7.25 -22.89 -15.12
N ASP A 518 7.73 -23.95 -15.77
CA ASP A 518 8.05 -25.23 -15.10
C ASP A 518 9.21 -25.12 -14.10
N CYS A 519 10.25 -24.34 -14.42
CA CYS A 519 11.41 -24.13 -13.56
C CYS A 519 11.03 -23.53 -12.19
N PRO A 520 10.35 -22.36 -12.11
CA PRO A 520 9.93 -21.81 -10.82
C PRO A 520 8.92 -22.71 -10.09
N LYS A 521 8.05 -23.40 -10.83
CA LYS A 521 7.10 -24.36 -10.24
C LYS A 521 7.81 -25.51 -9.53
N LYS A 522 8.89 -26.04 -10.12
CA LYS A 522 9.69 -27.10 -9.52
C LYS A 522 10.44 -26.63 -8.27
N GLN A 523 11.08 -25.46 -8.32
CA GLN A 523 11.82 -24.93 -7.16
C GLN A 523 10.91 -24.58 -5.98
N LEU A 524 9.72 -24.01 -6.25
CA LEU A 524 8.70 -23.80 -5.21
C LEU A 524 8.31 -25.13 -4.55
N LEU A 525 8.09 -26.19 -5.36
CA LEU A 525 7.74 -27.51 -4.85
C LEU A 525 8.85 -28.13 -3.99
N GLU A 526 10.12 -27.95 -4.39
CA GLU A 526 11.28 -28.38 -3.59
C GLU A 526 11.36 -27.64 -2.23
N ALA A 527 10.87 -26.39 -2.18
CA ALA A 527 10.70 -25.61 -0.95
C ALA A 527 9.40 -25.92 -0.17
N GLY A 528 8.60 -26.90 -0.62
CA GLY A 528 7.34 -27.28 0.01
C GLY A 528 6.13 -26.43 -0.37
N ILE A 529 6.26 -25.54 -1.36
CA ILE A 529 5.22 -24.62 -1.82
C ILE A 529 4.65 -25.13 -3.15
N GLN A 530 3.35 -25.42 -3.21
CA GLN A 530 2.72 -25.82 -4.46
C GLN A 530 2.35 -24.58 -5.29
N ALA A 531 2.48 -24.63 -6.62
CA ALA A 531 2.12 -23.52 -7.49
C ALA A 531 1.26 -23.98 -8.67
N THR A 532 0.23 -23.20 -9.03
CA THR A 532 -0.68 -23.52 -10.13
C THR A 532 -1.18 -22.28 -10.88
N ASP A 533 -1.34 -22.42 -12.19
CA ASP A 533 -1.98 -21.46 -13.08
C ASP A 533 -3.37 -21.91 -13.57
N ALA A 534 -3.90 -23.01 -13.01
CA ALA A 534 -5.18 -23.59 -13.41
C ALA A 534 -6.39 -22.67 -13.17
N PHE A 535 -6.26 -21.72 -12.24
CA PHE A 535 -7.29 -20.75 -11.84
C PHE A 535 -7.03 -19.35 -12.43
N GLY A 536 -6.24 -19.27 -13.50
CA GLY A 536 -5.97 -17.99 -14.16
C GLY A 536 -7.25 -17.27 -14.54
N TYR A 537 -7.34 -15.99 -14.17
CA TYR A 537 -8.45 -15.06 -14.37
C TYR A 537 -9.71 -15.29 -13.52
N ASP A 538 -9.76 -16.35 -12.71
CA ASP A 538 -10.84 -16.58 -11.76
C ASP A 538 -10.85 -15.54 -10.62
N TYR A 539 -12.00 -15.44 -9.94
CA TYR A 539 -12.08 -14.71 -8.67
C TYR A 539 -11.24 -15.42 -7.60
N ILE A 540 -10.53 -14.63 -6.80
CA ILE A 540 -9.58 -15.13 -5.81
C ILE A 540 -10.28 -16.05 -4.80
N GLU A 541 -11.40 -15.62 -4.22
CA GLU A 541 -12.10 -16.43 -3.23
C GLU A 541 -12.67 -17.74 -3.82
N ALA A 542 -13.14 -17.71 -5.06
CA ALA A 542 -13.65 -18.91 -5.74
C ALA A 542 -12.54 -19.94 -5.98
N ALA A 543 -11.37 -19.49 -6.45
CA ALA A 543 -10.21 -20.35 -6.66
C ALA A 543 -9.67 -20.95 -5.35
N ILE A 544 -9.58 -20.12 -4.29
CA ILE A 544 -9.17 -20.58 -2.95
C ILE A 544 -10.17 -21.59 -2.40
N SER A 545 -11.48 -21.35 -2.57
CA SER A 545 -12.52 -22.29 -2.13
C SER A 545 -12.42 -23.64 -2.83
N ALA A 546 -12.23 -23.65 -4.15
CA ALA A 546 -12.05 -24.87 -4.93
C ALA A 546 -10.78 -25.64 -4.54
N LEU A 547 -9.69 -24.92 -4.27
CA LEU A 547 -8.44 -25.49 -3.82
C LEU A 547 -8.57 -26.11 -2.41
N TYR A 548 -9.21 -25.38 -1.49
CA TYR A 548 -9.49 -25.85 -0.14
C TYR A 548 -10.34 -27.12 -0.15
N ALA A 549 -11.41 -27.13 -0.96
CA ALA A 549 -12.28 -28.29 -1.16
C ALA A 549 -11.54 -29.47 -1.79
N THR A 550 -10.57 -29.27 -2.67
CA THR A 550 -9.80 -30.38 -3.26
C THR A 550 -8.82 -30.97 -2.24
N LYS A 551 -8.09 -30.12 -1.50
CA LYS A 551 -7.09 -30.56 -0.50
C LYS A 551 -7.74 -31.32 0.66
N HIS A 552 -8.91 -30.86 1.11
CA HIS A 552 -9.61 -31.44 2.25
C HIS A 552 -10.79 -32.37 1.86
N GLY A 553 -11.41 -32.20 0.70
CA GLY A 553 -12.51 -33.07 0.24
C GLY A 553 -12.07 -34.44 -0.29
N SER A 554 -10.77 -34.64 -0.53
CA SER A 554 -10.23 -35.89 -1.11
C SER A 554 -10.08 -37.05 -0.12
N ASP A 555 -10.42 -36.89 1.17
CA ASP A 555 -10.33 -37.96 2.18
C ASP A 555 -11.69 -38.58 2.51
N ARG A 556 -12.45 -38.97 1.47
CA ARG A 556 -13.74 -39.68 1.62
C ARG A 556 -13.88 -40.94 0.75
N SER A 557 -12.83 -41.36 0.04
CA SER A 557 -12.86 -42.56 -0.81
C SER A 557 -12.09 -43.76 -0.24
N GLN A 558 -11.73 -43.79 1.05
CA GLN A 558 -11.11 -44.96 1.70
C GLN A 558 -11.76 -45.41 3.01
N LEU A 559 -12.96 -44.93 3.34
CA LEU A 559 -13.74 -45.37 4.51
C LEU A 559 -15.07 -46.02 4.12
N THR A 560 -15.01 -46.94 3.16
CA THR A 560 -15.95 -48.08 3.04
C THR A 560 -15.26 -49.18 2.23
N ALA A 561 -14.65 -50.12 2.93
CA ALA A 561 -14.41 -51.48 2.48
C ALA A 561 -14.50 -52.40 3.69
#